data_AF-A0AA95F9C3-F1
#
_entry.id   AF-A0AA95F9C3-F1
#
_cell.length_a   1.000
_cell.length_b   1.000
_cell.length_c   1.000
_cell.angle_alpha   90.00
_cell.angle_beta   90.00
_cell.angle_gamma   90.00
#
_symmetry.space_group_name_H-M   'P 1'
#
loop_
_entity.id
_entity.type
_entity.pdbx_description
1 polymer ?
#
loop_
_entity_poly.entity_id
_entity_poly.type
_entity_poly.pdbx_seq_one_letter_code
_entity_poly.pdbx_strand_id
1 'polypeptide(L)'
;MFKPVWIAVAAACVLVSGCSATRYPALPTWSADAILAMDCNGLRQARDVALGTERQIANLAAGGRAERPRLYSTTRADADRAVQARLASIDAALSAKTCPA
;
A
#
# COMPACT_ATOMS: atom_id res chain seq x y z
N MET A 1 -22.11 21.96 46.57
CA MET A 1 -21.10 22.88 46.01
C MET A 1 -20.12 22.07 45.17
N PHE A 2 -20.23 22.15 43.85
CA PHE A 2 -19.44 21.35 42.91
C PHE A 2 -18.20 22.15 42.44
N LYS A 3 -17.03 21.50 42.45
CA LYS A 3 -15.72 22.05 42.06
C LYS A 3 -15.62 22.21 40.53
N PRO A 4 -15.02 23.29 40.01
CA PRO A 4 -14.59 23.35 38.61
C PRO A 4 -13.14 22.85 38.50
N VAL A 5 -12.95 21.66 37.92
CA VAL A 5 -11.67 21.22 37.35
C VAL A 5 -11.82 21.34 35.83
N TRP A 6 -11.33 22.44 35.29
CA TRP A 6 -11.16 22.62 33.86
C TRP A 6 -9.88 23.42 33.65
N ILE A 7 -8.94 22.87 32.89
CA ILE A 7 -8.34 23.49 31.70
C ILE A 7 -7.21 22.57 31.20
N ALA A 8 -7.57 21.87 30.12
CA ALA A 8 -6.75 21.58 28.94
C ALA A 8 -5.33 21.05 29.14
N VAL A 9 -5.23 19.73 29.36
CA VAL A 9 -4.09 18.94 28.88
C VAL A 9 -4.50 18.34 27.54
N ALA A 10 -3.96 18.87 26.45
CA ALA A 10 -3.66 18.17 25.19
C ALA A 10 -3.16 19.24 24.21
N ALA A 11 -1.88 19.26 23.86
CA ALA A 11 -1.34 18.42 22.80
C ALA A 11 -2.08 18.71 21.47
N ALA A 12 -1.46 19.14 20.38
CA ALA A 12 -0.07 19.05 20.01
C ALA A 12 0.19 20.06 18.89
N CYS A 13 1.47 20.36 18.70
CA CYS A 13 2.02 20.79 17.43
C CYS A 13 1.27 20.15 16.24
N VAL A 14 0.99 20.93 15.19
CA VAL A 14 1.69 20.77 13.92
C VAL A 14 1.26 21.95 13.05
N LEU A 15 2.25 22.81 12.82
CA LEU A 15 2.28 23.79 11.75
C LEU A 15 1.77 23.15 10.46
N VAL A 16 0.76 23.79 9.88
CA VAL A 16 0.25 23.52 8.53
C VAL A 16 1.35 23.89 7.53
N SER A 17 2.41 23.09 7.46
CA SER A 17 3.38 23.16 6.38
C SER A 17 2.85 22.31 5.23
N GLY A 18 2.37 22.99 4.19
CA GLY A 18 1.91 22.48 2.90
C GLY A 18 1.80 20.95 2.78
N CYS A 19 0.56 20.45 2.86
CA CYS A 19 0.21 19.12 2.37
C CYS A 19 0.48 19.07 0.86
N SER A 20 1.75 18.89 0.49
CA SER A 20 2.11 18.22 -0.74
C SER A 20 1.40 16.88 -0.63
N ALA A 21 0.27 16.71 -1.31
CA ALA A 21 -0.45 15.45 -1.26
C ALA A 21 0.47 14.39 -1.88
N THR A 22 1.24 13.71 -1.04
CA THR A 22 2.14 12.64 -1.46
C THR A 22 1.28 11.61 -2.17
N ARG A 23 1.54 11.41 -3.45
CA ARG A 23 0.79 10.48 -4.30
C ARG A 23 1.49 9.13 -4.24
N TYR A 24 0.73 8.10 -3.94
CA TYR A 24 1.22 6.73 -3.87
C TYR A 24 0.87 5.97 -5.15
N PRO A 25 1.70 4.99 -5.56
CA PRO A 25 1.40 4.16 -6.71
C PRO A 25 0.13 3.33 -6.49
N ALA A 26 -0.71 3.25 -7.52
CA ALA A 26 -1.88 2.38 -7.53
C ALA A 26 -1.55 1.05 -8.24
N LEU A 27 -1.92 -0.07 -7.62
CA LEU A 27 -1.87 -1.38 -8.28
C LEU A 27 -3.22 -1.67 -8.94
N PRO A 28 -3.24 -2.06 -10.23
CA PRO A 28 -4.47 -2.44 -10.91
C PRO A 28 -5.05 -3.69 -10.26
N THR A 29 -6.36 -3.73 -10.07
CA THR A 29 -7.07 -4.95 -9.68
C THR A 29 -6.96 -5.99 -10.79
N TRP A 30 -6.72 -7.24 -10.43
CA TRP A 30 -6.78 -8.35 -11.37
C TRP A 30 -8.13 -9.04 -11.30
N SER A 31 -8.61 -9.55 -12.43
CA SER A 31 -9.64 -10.58 -12.42
C SER A 31 -9.04 -11.89 -11.92
N ALA A 32 -9.86 -12.72 -11.27
CA ALA A 32 -9.45 -14.05 -10.84
C ALA A 32 -8.90 -14.89 -12.01
N ASP A 33 -9.52 -14.77 -13.18
CA ASP A 33 -9.11 -15.48 -14.40
C ASP A 33 -7.71 -15.07 -14.87
N ALA A 34 -7.35 -13.78 -14.76
CA ALA A 34 -6.02 -13.31 -15.15
C ALA A 34 -4.92 -13.89 -14.24
N ILE A 35 -5.21 -14.07 -12.95
CA ILE A 35 -4.28 -14.67 -11.98
C ILE A 35 -4.12 -16.16 -12.25
N LEU A 36 -5.23 -16.86 -12.49
CA LEU A 36 -5.23 -18.29 -12.75
C LEU A 36 -4.62 -18.64 -14.11
N ALA A 37 -4.63 -17.72 -15.07
CA ALA A 37 -3.95 -17.88 -16.35
C ALA A 37 -2.42 -17.78 -16.26
N MET A 38 -1.87 -17.17 -15.19
CA MET A 38 -0.42 -17.07 -15.00
C MET A 38 0.20 -18.41 -14.60
N ASP A 39 1.43 -18.62 -15.06
CA ASP A 39 2.27 -19.73 -14.61
C ASP A 39 2.92 -19.39 -13.26
N CYS A 40 3.56 -20.38 -12.63
CA CYS A 40 4.20 -20.19 -11.33
C CYS A 40 5.28 -19.10 -11.37
N ASN A 41 6.02 -18.98 -12.48
CA ASN A 41 7.05 -17.95 -12.63
C ASN A 41 6.43 -16.55 -12.74
N GLY A 42 5.39 -16.38 -13.55
CA GLY A 42 4.65 -15.12 -13.67
C GLY A 42 4.00 -14.69 -12.35
N LEU A 43 3.47 -15.64 -11.58
CA LEU A 43 2.93 -15.36 -10.24
C LEU A 43 4.02 -14.88 -9.27
N ARG A 44 5.20 -15.51 -9.26
CA ARG A 44 6.34 -15.06 -8.45
C ARG A 44 6.84 -13.68 -8.87
N GLN A 45 7.02 -13.45 -10.16
CA GLN A 45 7.44 -12.15 -10.68
C GLN A 45 6.44 -11.05 -10.30
N ALA A 46 5.15 -11.34 -10.36
CA ALA A 46 4.14 -10.38 -9.93
C ALA A 46 4.13 -10.14 -8.42
N ARG A 47 4.46 -11.17 -7.62
CA ARG A 47 4.67 -11.03 -6.17
C ARG A 47 5.81 -10.07 -5.89
N ASP A 48 6.93 -10.20 -6.59
CA ASP A 48 8.09 -9.32 -6.45
C ASP A 48 7.76 -7.87 -6.82
N VAL A 49 6.97 -7.66 -7.88
CA VAL A 49 6.48 -6.33 -8.26
C VAL A 49 5.58 -5.73 -7.16
N ALA A 50 4.68 -6.52 -6.59
CA ALA A 50 3.80 -6.07 -5.50
C ALA A 50 4.61 -5.70 -4.24
N LEU A 51 5.60 -6.51 -3.86
CA LEU A 51 6.53 -6.23 -2.75
C LEU A 51 7.40 -4.99 -3.03
N GLY A 52 7.87 -4.82 -4.26
CA GLY A 52 8.60 -3.63 -4.68
C GLY A 52 7.74 -2.37 -4.54
N THR A 53 6.45 -2.47 -4.89
CA THR A 53 5.48 -1.37 -4.74
C THR A 53 5.21 -1.04 -3.28
N GLU A 54 5.09 -2.05 -2.40
CA GLU A 54 4.98 -1.86 -0.94
C GLU A 54 6.15 -1.05 -0.39
N ARG A 55 7.39 -1.43 -0.74
CA ARG A 55 8.61 -0.71 -0.34
C ARG A 55 8.63 0.71 -0.89
N GLN A 56 8.16 0.91 -2.12
CA GLN A 56 8.06 2.24 -2.72
C GLN A 56 7.05 3.13 -1.97
N ILE A 57 5.90 2.58 -1.56
CA ILE A 57 4.91 3.30 -0.73
C ILE A 57 5.53 3.69 0.61
N ALA A 58 6.22 2.76 1.27
CA ALA A 58 6.90 3.02 2.54
C ALA A 58 7.97 4.12 2.40
N ASN A 59 8.79 4.06 1.34
CA ASN A 59 9.81 5.06 1.05
C ASN A 59 9.19 6.45 0.81
N LEU A 60 8.09 6.55 0.06
CA LEU A 60 7.37 7.80 -0.18
C LEU A 60 6.75 8.36 1.10
N ALA A 61 6.18 7.49 1.93
CA ALA A 61 5.62 7.89 3.23
C ALA A 61 6.69 8.43 4.18
N ALA A 62 7.93 7.96 4.06
CA ALA A 62 9.08 8.46 4.81
C ALA A 62 9.70 9.75 4.21
N GLY A 63 9.15 10.31 3.13
CA GLY A 63 9.67 11.50 2.46
C GLY A 63 10.77 11.22 1.42
N GLY A 64 10.96 9.95 1.04
CA GLY A 64 11.87 9.54 -0.02
C GLY A 64 11.40 9.99 -1.41
N ARG A 65 12.30 9.93 -2.40
CA ARG A 65 11.99 10.28 -3.79
C ARG A 65 11.25 9.13 -4.50
N ALA A 66 10.23 9.48 -5.29
CA ALA A 66 9.54 8.52 -6.14
C ALA A 66 10.45 8.10 -7.30
N GLU A 67 10.73 6.81 -7.42
CA GLU A 67 11.34 6.25 -8.63
C GLU A 67 10.26 6.13 -9.71
N ARG A 68 10.03 7.24 -10.46
CA ARG A 68 9.08 7.40 -11.56
C ARG A 68 7.71 6.72 -11.34
N PRO A 69 6.72 7.41 -10.76
CA PRO A 69 5.39 6.83 -10.57
C PRO A 69 4.71 6.62 -11.93
N ARG A 70 4.62 5.37 -12.38
CA ARG A 70 3.72 4.94 -13.44
C ARG A 70 2.36 4.65 -12.79
N LEU A 71 1.45 5.62 -12.89
CA LEU A 71 -0.01 5.53 -12.67
C LEU A 71 -0.53 5.93 -11.27
N TYR A 72 -1.17 7.10 -11.32
CA TYR A 72 -2.31 7.68 -10.59
C TYR A 72 -2.41 7.64 -9.06
N SER A 73 -2.69 8.85 -8.55
CA SER A 73 -2.78 9.26 -7.16
C SER A 73 -3.87 8.53 -6.39
N THR A 74 -3.46 7.74 -5.40
CA THR A 74 -4.36 7.26 -4.36
C THR A 74 -3.82 7.65 -2.98
N THR A 75 -4.66 7.56 -1.95
CA THR A 75 -4.22 7.75 -0.56
C THR A 75 -3.29 6.62 -0.15
N ARG A 76 -2.43 6.84 0.84
CA ARG A 76 -1.55 5.78 1.36
C ARG A 76 -2.34 4.53 1.76
N ALA A 77 -3.41 4.72 2.52
CA ALA A 77 -4.22 3.63 3.04
C ALA A 77 -4.83 2.80 1.91
N ASP A 78 -5.25 3.43 0.82
CA ASP A 78 -5.80 2.74 -0.33
C ASP A 78 -4.70 2.05 -1.17
N ALA A 79 -3.51 2.65 -1.28
CA ALA A 79 -2.35 2.01 -1.90
C ALA A 79 -1.93 0.74 -1.13
N ASP A 80 -1.81 0.84 0.19
CA ASP A 80 -1.48 -0.29 1.08
C ASP A 80 -2.54 -1.39 0.96
N ARG A 81 -3.83 -1.03 0.98
CA ARG A 81 -4.92 -2.00 0.81
C ARG A 81 -4.86 -2.70 -0.55
N ALA A 82 -4.55 -1.97 -1.62
CA ALA A 82 -4.43 -2.55 -2.96
C ALA A 82 -3.24 -3.52 -3.07
N VAL A 83 -2.09 -3.19 -2.47
CA VAL A 83 -0.93 -4.07 -2.37
C VAL A 83 -1.27 -5.34 -1.58
N GLN A 84 -1.88 -5.21 -0.41
CA GLN A 84 -2.25 -6.36 0.42
C GLN A 84 -3.24 -7.27 -0.28
N ALA A 85 -4.28 -6.72 -0.92
CA ALA A 85 -5.24 -7.50 -1.69
C ALA A 85 -4.56 -8.25 -2.85
N ARG A 86 -3.60 -7.60 -3.50
CA ARG A 86 -2.82 -8.21 -4.58
C ARG A 86 -1.94 -9.36 -4.09
N LEU A 87 -1.17 -9.15 -3.03
CA LEU A 87 -0.33 -10.20 -2.44
C LEU A 87 -1.19 -11.39 -1.99
N ALA A 88 -2.30 -11.15 -1.31
CA ALA A 88 -3.22 -12.21 -0.90
C ALA A 88 -3.75 -13.02 -2.10
N SER A 89 -4.10 -12.36 -3.20
CA SER A 89 -4.57 -13.05 -4.41
C SER A 89 -3.48 -13.90 -5.09
N ILE A 90 -2.23 -13.43 -5.07
CA ILE A 90 -1.08 -14.15 -5.62
C ILE A 90 -0.74 -15.35 -4.75
N ASP A 91 -0.66 -15.17 -3.44
CA ASP A 91 -0.33 -16.23 -2.48
C ASP A 91 -1.41 -17.32 -2.50
N ALA A 92 -2.69 -16.96 -2.65
CA ALA A 92 -3.78 -17.90 -2.85
C ALA A 92 -3.61 -18.70 -4.15
N ALA A 93 -3.22 -18.05 -5.26
CA ALA A 93 -3.02 -18.71 -6.54
C ALA A 93 -1.77 -19.62 -6.57
N LEU A 94 -0.67 -19.18 -5.95
CA LEU A 94 0.53 -20.01 -5.76
C LEU A 94 0.21 -21.28 -4.96
N SER A 95 -0.58 -21.13 -3.90
CA SER A 95 -1.04 -22.25 -3.07
C SER A 95 -1.98 -23.18 -3.83
N ALA A 96 -2.96 -22.63 -4.55
CA ALA A 96 -3.93 -23.41 -5.33
C ALA A 96 -3.28 -24.20 -6.48
N LYS A 97 -2.21 -23.66 -7.08
CA LYS A 97 -1.44 -24.32 -8.15
C LYS A 97 -0.34 -25.25 -7.62
N THR A 98 -0.16 -25.36 -6.31
CA THR A 98 0.96 -26.09 -5.69
C THR A 98 2.30 -25.72 -6.30
N CYS A 99 2.49 -24.44 -6.59
CA CYS A 99 3.75 -23.95 -7.13
C CYS A 99 4.85 -24.21 -6.08
N PRO A 100 6.04 -24.72 -6.48
CA PRO A 100 7.15 -24.85 -5.54
C PRO A 100 7.49 -23.47 -4.95
N ALA A 101 8.04 -23.45 -3.74
CA ALA A 101 8.59 -22.23 -3.15
C ALA A 101 9.73 -21.66 -4.02
#